data_AF-A0A8J7QH47-F1
#
_entry.id   AF-A0A8J7QH47-F1
#
_cell.length_a   1.000
_cell.length_b   1.000
_cell.length_c   1.000
_cell.angle_alpha   90.00
_cell.angle_beta   90.00
_cell.angle_gamma   90.00
#
_symmetry.space_group_name_H-M   'P 1'
#
loop_
_entity.id
_entity.type
_entity.pdbx_description
1 polymer ?
#
loop_
_entity_poly.entity_id
_entity_poly.type
_entity_poly.pdbx_seq_one_letter_code
_entity_poly.pdbx_strand_id
1 'polypeptide(L)'
;MEKVSKEFFVLSKLHEAGAVDEERAMEIEKFKKIVEINTEELEKILEFLENKKYIAKKGNEKIHKVYVTRLGIIMASSLYT
;
A
#
# COMPACT_ATOMS: atom_id res chain seq x y z
N MET A 1 16.71 -13.27 9.38
CA MET A 1 15.79 -12.35 8.69
C MET A 1 14.52 -13.10 8.42
N GLU A 2 13.48 -12.87 9.23
CA GLU A 2 12.14 -13.37 8.92
C GLU A 2 11.73 -12.86 7.54
N LYS A 3 11.14 -13.74 6.72
CA LYS A 3 10.52 -13.34 5.46
C LYS A 3 9.35 -12.40 5.81
N VAL A 4 9.57 -11.09 5.71
CA VAL A 4 8.48 -10.11 5.75
C VAL A 4 7.46 -10.54 4.68
N SER A 5 6.18 -10.65 5.06
CA SER A 5 5.14 -11.06 4.11
C SER A 5 5.02 -10.02 3.00
N LYS A 6 4.58 -10.43 1.82
CA LYS A 6 4.48 -9.53 0.65
C LYS A 6 3.51 -8.37 0.90
N GLU A 7 2.48 -8.61 1.70
CA GLU A 7 1.50 -7.61 2.13
C GLU A 7 2.15 -6.53 2.98
N PHE A 8 2.97 -6.92 3.97
CA PHE A 8 3.73 -5.98 4.79
C PHE A 8 4.77 -5.22 3.96
N PHE A 9 5.45 -5.90 3.02
CA PHE A 9 6.37 -5.23 2.09
C PHE A 9 5.67 -4.11 1.29
N VAL A 10 4.49 -4.39 0.71
CA VAL A 10 3.70 -3.40 -0.03
C VAL A 10 3.25 -2.25 0.87
N LEU A 11 2.77 -2.55 2.08
CA LEU A 11 2.35 -1.53 3.05
C LEU A 11 3.50 -0.59 3.42
N SER A 12 4.69 -1.15 3.73
CA SER A 12 5.88 -0.36 4.05
C SER A 12 6.33 0.48 2.85
N LYS A 13 6.28 -0.06 1.63
CA LYS A 13 6.66 0.69 0.43
C LYS A 13 5.71 1.85 0.14
N LEU A 14 4.41 1.70 0.38
CA LEU A 14 3.46 2.82 0.28
C LEU A 14 3.75 3.91 1.32
N HIS A 15 4.06 3.51 2.55
CA HIS A 15 4.43 4.42 3.62
C HIS A 15 5.74 5.18 3.31
N GLU A 16 6.79 4.46 2.90
CA GLU A 16 8.09 5.02 2.48
C GLU A 16 7.93 5.98 1.29
N ALA A 17 7.00 5.69 0.37
CA ALA A 17 6.69 6.54 -0.77
C ALA A 17 5.84 7.78 -0.41
N GLY A 18 5.50 7.96 0.87
CA GLY A 18 4.80 9.13 1.40
C GLY A 18 3.29 9.14 1.16
N ALA A 19 2.71 8.01 0.71
CA ALA A 19 1.28 7.89 0.45
C ALA A 19 0.50 7.67 1.76
N VAL A 20 0.57 8.61 2.70
CA VAL A 20 0.12 8.44 4.10
C VAL A 20 -1.20 9.13 4.46
N ASP A 21 -1.84 9.77 3.49
CA ASP A 21 -3.15 10.40 3.63
C ASP A 21 -3.81 10.56 2.25
N GLU A 22 -5.06 11.04 2.26
CA GLU A 22 -5.86 11.20 1.05
C GLU A 22 -5.29 12.24 0.06
N GLU A 23 -4.62 13.28 0.56
CA GLU A 23 -4.00 14.33 -0.27
C GLU A 23 -2.75 13.80 -0.96
N ARG A 24 -2.05 12.87 -0.31
CA ARG A 24 -0.81 12.23 -0.78
C ARG A 24 -1.05 10.89 -1.46
N ALA A 25 -2.28 10.55 -1.80
CA ALA A 25 -2.61 9.28 -2.42
C ALA A 25 -1.84 9.06 -3.74
N MET A 26 -1.23 7.88 -3.86
CA MET A 26 -0.36 7.51 -4.98
C MET A 26 -1.12 6.70 -6.02
N GLU A 27 -0.89 6.97 -7.31
CA GLU A 27 -1.44 6.15 -8.39
C GLU A 27 -0.86 4.73 -8.35
N ILE A 28 -1.72 3.71 -8.41
CA ILE A 28 -1.31 2.30 -8.37
C ILE A 28 -0.35 1.99 -9.52
N GLU A 29 -0.55 2.55 -10.71
CA GLU A 29 0.36 2.37 -11.85
C GLU A 29 1.77 2.91 -11.60
N LYS A 30 1.89 4.02 -10.84
CA LYS A 30 3.20 4.54 -10.42
C LYS A 30 3.80 3.65 -9.35
N PHE A 31 3.00 3.23 -8.38
CA PHE A 31 3.43 2.36 -7.30
C PHE A 31 3.93 1.00 -7.79
N LYS A 32 3.27 0.41 -8.79
CA LYS A 32 3.66 -0.86 -9.41
C LYS A 32 5.09 -0.85 -9.96
N LYS A 33 5.55 0.31 -10.47
CA LYS A 33 6.95 0.49 -10.93
C LYS A 33 7.96 0.49 -9.80
N ILE A 34 7.54 0.69 -8.55
CA ILE A 34 8.40 0.72 -7.35
C ILE A 34 8.59 -0.68 -6.77
N VAL A 35 7.53 -1.50 -6.75
CA VAL A 35 7.53 -2.76 -5.98
C VAL A 35 7.94 -4.00 -6.78
N GLU A 36 8.09 -3.92 -8.10
CA GLU A 36 8.44 -5.06 -8.98
C GLU A 36 7.56 -6.32 -8.76
N ILE A 37 6.30 -6.13 -8.35
CA ILE A 37 5.30 -7.18 -8.18
C ILE A 37 4.42 -7.22 -9.43
N ASN A 38 4.01 -8.42 -9.86
CA ASN A 38 3.09 -8.57 -10.98
C ASN A 38 1.71 -7.94 -10.65
N THR A 39 0.96 -7.54 -11.69
CA THR A 39 -0.30 -6.79 -11.50
C THR A 39 -1.32 -7.54 -10.66
N GLU A 40 -1.60 -8.80 -11.00
CA GLU A 40 -2.65 -9.59 -10.36
C GLU A 40 -2.33 -9.85 -8.87
N GLU A 41 -1.07 -10.10 -8.56
CA GLU A 41 -0.60 -10.28 -7.19
C GLU A 41 -0.66 -8.97 -6.40
N LEU A 42 -0.24 -7.86 -7.00
CA LEU A 42 -0.34 -6.55 -6.36
C LEU A 42 -1.80 -6.18 -6.06
N GLU A 43 -2.73 -6.43 -6.99
CA GLU A 43 -4.16 -6.18 -6.78
C GLU A 43 -4.72 -6.99 -5.61
N LYS A 44 -4.40 -8.29 -5.53
CA LYS A 44 -4.80 -9.16 -4.39
C LYS A 44 -4.24 -8.66 -3.06
N ILE A 45 -2.98 -8.22 -3.06
CA ILE A 45 -2.35 -7.64 -1.87
C ILE A 45 -3.05 -6.35 -1.46
N LEU A 46 -3.33 -5.45 -2.40
CA LEU A 46 -4.03 -4.19 -2.12
C LEU A 46 -5.45 -4.45 -1.63
N GLU A 47 -6.18 -5.40 -2.21
CA GLU A 47 -7.49 -5.82 -1.71
C GLU A 47 -7.41 -6.38 -0.28
N PHE A 48 -6.42 -7.23 0.01
CA PHE A 48 -6.19 -7.73 1.37
C PHE A 48 -5.92 -6.60 2.36
N LEU A 49 -5.03 -5.66 2.03
CA LEU A 49 -4.67 -4.53 2.89
C LEU A 49 -5.85 -3.56 3.09
N GLU A 50 -6.67 -3.36 2.07
CA GLU A 50 -7.90 -2.57 2.13
C GLU A 50 -8.95 -3.22 3.03
N ASN A 51 -9.16 -4.53 2.90
CA ASN A 51 -10.05 -5.30 3.78
C ASN A 51 -9.61 -5.25 5.25
N LYS A 52 -8.30 -5.13 5.51
CA LYS A 52 -7.74 -4.90 6.85
C LYS A 52 -7.79 -3.44 7.31
N LYS A 53 -8.31 -2.53 6.49
CA LYS A 53 -8.35 -1.07 6.73
C LYS A 53 -6.97 -0.45 6.89
N TYR A 54 -5.92 -1.07 6.36
CA TYR A 54 -4.55 -0.55 6.39
C TYR A 54 -4.30 0.46 5.28
N ILE A 55 -5.00 0.30 4.15
CA ILE A 55 -5.01 1.26 3.06
C ILE A 55 -6.45 1.63 2.70
N ALA A 56 -6.58 2.70 1.93
CA ALA A 56 -7.82 3.06 1.27
C ALA A 56 -7.53 3.42 -0.19
N LYS A 57 -8.45 3.04 -1.08
CA LYS A 57 -8.40 3.42 -2.49
C LYS A 57 -9.27 4.66 -2.72
N LYS A 58 -8.83 5.53 -3.61
CA LYS A 58 -9.57 6.71 -4.05
C LYS A 58 -9.49 6.85 -5.56
N GLY A 59 -10.61 7.21 -6.16
CA GLY A 59 -10.70 7.59 -7.56
C GLY A 59 -11.75 6.79 -8.32
N ASN A 60 -11.83 7.10 -9.60
CA ASN A 60 -12.78 6.59 -10.58
C ASN A 60 -12.09 5.54 -11.47
N GLU A 61 -12.86 4.87 -12.33
CA GLU A 61 -12.43 3.73 -13.18
C GLU A 61 -11.14 3.94 -13.99
N LYS A 62 -10.67 5.18 -14.15
CA LYS A 62 -9.44 5.54 -14.89
C LYS A 62 -8.25 5.91 -14.01
N ILE A 63 -8.46 6.28 -12.75
CA ILE A 63 -7.41 6.74 -11.85
C ILE A 63 -7.61 6.06 -10.50
N HIS A 64 -6.91 4.95 -10.28
CA HIS A 64 -6.87 4.30 -8.99
C HIS A 64 -5.70 4.83 -8.19
N LYS A 65 -5.99 5.63 -7.17
CA LYS A 65 -5.03 6.05 -6.16
C LYS A 65 -5.20 5.23 -4.89
N VAL A 66 -4.12 5.08 -4.15
CA VAL A 66 -4.07 4.38 -2.86
C VAL A 66 -3.29 5.21 -1.85
N TYR A 67 -3.74 5.19 -0.61
CA TYR A 67 -3.01 5.75 0.53
C TYR A 67 -3.13 4.85 1.75
N VAL A 68 -2.15 4.94 2.64
CA VAL A 68 -2.07 4.26 3.93
C VAL A 68 -2.95 5.00 4.92
N THR A 69 -3.80 4.28 5.64
CA THR A 69 -4.64 4.86 6.70
C THR A 69 -3.83 5.06 7.97
N ARG A 70 -4.41 5.75 8.97
CA ARG A 70 -3.79 5.81 10.32
C ARG A 70 -3.47 4.43 10.90
N LEU A 71 -4.35 3.45 10.69
CA LEU A 71 -4.12 2.07 11.15
C LEU A 71 -2.96 1.41 10.40
N GLY A 72 -2.89 1.62 9.08
CA GLY A 72 -1.79 1.12 8.26
C GLY A 72 -0.44 1.76 8.62
N ILE A 73 -0.41 3.05 8.99
CA ILE A 73 0.81 3.73 9.44
C ILE A 73 1.35 3.09 10.72
N ILE A 74 0.46 2.81 11.68
CA ILE A 74 0.84 2.13 12.94
C ILE A 74 1.45 0.76 12.63
N MET A 75 0.81 -0.03 11.76
CA MET A 75 1.30 -1.35 11.36
C MET A 75 2.60 -1.31 10.53
N ALA A 76 2.78 -0.30 9.67
CA ALA A 76 4.02 -0.11 8.93
C ALA A 76 5.16 0.30 9.86
N SER A 77 4.87 1.12 10.87
CA SER A 77 5.86 1.62 11.84
C SER A 77 6.29 0.56 12.84
N SER A 78 5.42 -0.41 13.17
CA SER A 78 5.75 -1.50 14.11
C SER A 78 6.83 -2.46 13.58
N LEU A 79 7.25 -2.33 12.32
CA LEU A 79 8.32 -3.13 11.72
C LEU A 79 9.73 -2.62 12.07
N TYR A 80 9.86 -1.38 12.53
CA TYR A 80 11.15 -0.76 12.86
C TYR A 80 11.45 -0.78 14.37
N THR A 81 10.54 -1.32 15.18
CA THR A 81 10.66 -1.55 16.63
C THR A 81 10.79 -3.02 16.95
#